data_AF-A0A9Q0GVI1-F1
#
_entry.id   AF-A0A9Q0GVI1-F1
#
_cell.length_a   1.000
_cell.length_b   1.000
_cell.length_c   1.000
_cell.angle_alpha   90.00
_cell.angle_beta   90.00
_cell.angle_gamma   90.00
#
_symmetry.space_group_name_H-M   'P 1'
#
loop_
_entity.id
_entity.type
_entity.pdbx_description
1 polymer ?
#
loop_
_entity_poly.entity_id
_entity_poly.type
_entity_poly.pdbx_seq_one_letter_code
_entity_poly.pdbx_strand_id
1 'polypeptide(L)'
;MLMWQQEAASRAAVENGTEEVSATLSLAEGDNEETQRDPQRRYEQCQRRCWQEERDPRRQHQCQRRCEERYVELDEEDNQRDPRRRYQECQRRCEQQERDPRRQHQCQRRCEERGRNEEEDNQRDPRREYQRCQRRCEQQWRDPRQQERCERRCEERFEERRWDDEDDNQRRDPRREYHRCQRRCEQQERDPRQQERCERRCEERFEERRWDDEDDNQRRDPRREYHRCQRRCEQQERDPRQEERCERRCEERFEERRRDERQRDDEEDNEEVDNQRDRRRRYRECERRCREQERDPRQQQQCQRRCREQSERGRVESMKVLNSILDFVGF
;
A
#
# COMPACT_ATOMS: atom_id res chain seq x y z
N MET A 1 15.79 -0.58 83.76
CA MET A 1 16.36 0.78 83.83
C MET A 1 17.73 0.71 83.18
N LEU A 2 18.00 1.57 82.20
CA LEU A 2 19.21 1.63 81.34
C LEU A 2 19.30 0.57 80.24
N MET A 3 18.92 0.95 79.02
CA MET A 3 19.70 0.80 77.78
C MET A 3 18.81 1.17 76.58
N TRP A 4 18.47 2.46 76.47
CA TRP A 4 17.93 3.08 75.27
C TRP A 4 18.63 4.44 75.16
N GLN A 5 19.75 4.49 74.44
CA GLN A 5 20.36 5.68 73.82
C GLN A 5 21.80 5.34 73.42
N GLN A 6 21.99 4.99 72.16
CA GLN A 6 23.16 5.31 71.32
C GLN A 6 23.15 4.36 70.12
N GLU A 7 22.51 4.79 69.03
CA GLU A 7 22.85 4.37 67.66
C GLU A 7 22.03 5.24 66.69
N ALA A 8 22.23 6.55 66.80
CA ALA A 8 21.90 7.52 65.77
C ALA A 8 23.18 8.28 65.49
N ALA A 9 23.48 8.51 64.20
CA ALA A 9 24.72 9.05 63.65
C ALA A 9 25.89 8.06 63.50
N SER A 10 25.82 7.22 62.46
CA SER A 10 26.96 6.85 61.59
C SER A 10 26.49 5.94 60.46
N ARG A 11 25.87 6.52 59.42
CA ARG A 11 25.80 5.99 58.03
C ARG A 11 24.97 6.93 57.15
N ALA A 12 25.46 8.16 57.04
CA ALA A 12 25.24 9.00 55.88
C ALA A 12 26.51 8.87 55.03
N ALA A 13 26.36 8.77 53.70
CA ALA A 13 27.40 8.57 52.68
C ALA A 13 27.81 7.11 52.37
N VAL A 14 26.93 6.41 51.65
CA VAL A 14 27.27 5.51 50.52
C VAL A 14 26.16 5.77 49.49
N GLU A 15 26.32 6.82 48.68
CA GLU A 15 26.81 6.72 47.30
C GLU A 15 25.76 6.12 46.36
N ASN A 16 24.95 7.03 45.81
CA ASN A 16 24.47 7.08 44.43
C ASN A 16 24.47 5.74 43.69
N GLY A 17 23.46 4.92 43.99
CA GLY A 17 22.99 3.92 43.04
C GLY A 17 22.39 4.65 41.85
N THR A 18 23.14 4.69 40.74
CA THR A 18 22.62 4.99 39.42
C THR A 18 21.43 4.09 39.14
N GLU A 19 20.22 4.62 39.36
CA GLU A 19 19.03 4.14 38.69
C GLU A 19 19.28 4.35 37.20
N GLU A 20 19.86 3.35 36.55
CA GLU A 20 19.73 3.14 35.11
C GLU A 20 18.23 3.02 34.84
N VAL A 21 17.62 4.18 34.62
CA VAL A 21 16.38 4.30 33.88
C VAL A 21 16.71 3.72 32.52
N SER A 22 16.47 2.41 32.38
CA SER A 22 16.28 1.76 31.10
C SER A 22 15.05 2.42 30.48
N ALA A 23 15.26 3.64 29.99
CA ALA A 23 14.40 4.31 29.06
C ALA A 23 14.50 3.48 27.79
N THR A 24 13.72 2.40 27.75
CA THR A 24 13.26 1.82 26.50
C THR A 24 12.66 2.99 25.72
N LEU A 25 13.45 3.53 24.79
CA LEU A 25 13.00 4.39 23.71
C LEU A 25 12.00 3.57 22.89
N SER A 26 10.77 3.48 23.40
CA SER A 26 9.58 3.30 22.58
C SER A 26 9.28 4.66 21.98
N LEU A 27 10.20 5.16 21.14
CA LEU A 27 9.87 6.19 20.19
C LEU A 27 8.72 5.60 19.38
N ALA A 28 7.57 6.25 19.53
CA ALA A 28 6.36 5.97 18.80
C ALA A 28 6.67 6.06 17.30
N GLU A 29 7.09 4.93 16.72
CA GLU A 29 6.84 4.64 15.33
C GLU A 29 5.32 4.74 15.21
N GLY A 30 4.85 5.77 14.50
CA GLY A 30 3.47 5.81 14.06
C GLY A 30 3.27 4.56 13.22
N ASP A 31 2.82 3.48 13.88
CA ASP A 31 2.51 2.21 13.28
C ASP A 31 1.41 2.48 12.25
N ASN A 32 1.88 2.74 11.05
CA ASN A 32 1.14 2.93 9.83
C ASN A 32 0.05 1.85 9.81
N GLU A 33 -1.23 2.22 10.02
CA GLU A 33 -2.35 1.27 10.14
C GLU A 33 -2.42 0.33 8.92
N GLU A 34 -1.84 0.75 7.81
CA GLU A 34 -1.65 -0.01 6.59
C GLU A 34 -0.70 -1.21 6.76
N THR A 35 0.41 -1.05 7.50
CA THR A 35 1.34 -2.14 7.84
C THR A 35 0.71 -3.16 8.79
N GLN A 36 -0.33 -2.76 9.55
CA GLN A 36 -1.11 -3.68 10.39
C GLN A 36 -2.16 -4.48 9.62
N ARG A 37 -2.45 -4.15 8.35
CA ARG A 37 -3.41 -4.92 7.54
C ARG A 37 -2.78 -6.16 6.90
N ASP A 38 -1.48 -6.16 6.66
CA ASP A 38 -0.77 -7.31 6.09
C ASP A 38 -0.55 -8.40 7.15
N PRO A 39 -1.25 -9.56 7.07
CA PRO A 39 -1.11 -10.64 8.03
C PRO A 39 0.32 -11.18 8.10
N GLN A 40 1.04 -11.19 6.98
CA GLN A 40 2.37 -11.77 6.88
C GLN A 40 3.41 -10.93 7.62
N ARG A 41 3.35 -9.60 7.47
CA ARG A 41 4.20 -8.69 8.26
C ARG A 41 3.96 -8.81 9.76
N ARG A 42 2.70 -8.95 10.19
CA ARG A 42 2.38 -9.15 11.61
C ARG A 42 2.94 -10.46 12.16
N TYR A 43 2.89 -11.52 11.35
CA TYR A 43 3.49 -12.80 11.71
C TYR A 43 5.01 -12.69 11.88
N GLU A 44 5.71 -12.05 10.93
CA GLU A 44 7.15 -11.82 11.03
C GLU A 44 7.54 -10.97 12.25
N GLN A 45 6.77 -9.91 12.54
CA GLN A 45 6.98 -9.10 13.75
C GLN A 45 6.78 -9.94 15.02
N CYS A 46 5.74 -10.78 15.06
CA CYS A 46 5.49 -11.69 16.17
C CYS A 46 6.67 -12.66 16.37
N GLN A 47 7.18 -13.26 15.29
CA GLN A 47 8.35 -14.12 15.34
C GLN A 47 9.60 -13.39 15.85
N ARG A 48 9.86 -12.17 15.38
CA ARG A 48 11.01 -11.36 15.83
C ARG A 48 10.91 -11.06 17.33
N ARG A 49 9.71 -10.72 17.83
CA ARG A 49 9.49 -10.51 19.27
C ARG A 49 9.71 -11.78 20.08
N CYS A 50 9.19 -12.92 19.63
CA CYS A 50 9.47 -14.21 20.27
C CYS A 50 10.98 -14.51 20.33
N TRP A 51 11.74 -14.18 19.28
CA TRP A 51 13.19 -14.38 19.27
C TRP A 51 13.95 -13.45 20.24
N GLN A 52 13.45 -12.23 20.46
CA GLN A 52 14.11 -11.25 21.33
C GLN A 52 13.75 -11.44 22.81
N GLU A 53 12.48 -11.72 23.10
CA GLU A 53 11.95 -11.78 24.47
C GLU A 53 12.18 -13.14 25.14
N GLU A 54 12.10 -14.26 24.39
CA GLU A 54 12.20 -15.62 24.95
C GLU A 54 13.56 -16.26 24.65
N ARG A 55 14.39 -16.43 25.69
CA ARG A 55 15.71 -17.09 25.60
C ARG A 55 15.63 -18.61 25.70
N ASP A 56 14.55 -19.17 26.27
CA ASP A 56 14.38 -20.61 26.43
C ASP A 56 13.83 -21.23 25.13
N PRO A 57 14.48 -22.28 24.57
CA PRO A 57 14.05 -22.88 23.31
C PRO A 57 12.62 -23.45 23.32
N ARG A 58 12.15 -23.99 24.45
CA ARG A 58 10.80 -24.55 24.54
C ARG A 58 9.76 -23.44 24.58
N ARG A 59 10.04 -22.34 25.28
CA ARG A 59 9.15 -21.16 25.31
C ARG A 59 9.13 -20.46 23.96
N GLN A 60 10.27 -20.34 23.31
CA GLN A 60 10.37 -19.79 21.96
C GLN A 60 9.53 -20.59 20.96
N HIS A 61 9.59 -21.92 21.01
CA HIS A 61 8.76 -22.77 20.15
C HIS A 61 7.26 -22.62 20.45
N GLN A 62 6.86 -22.53 21.72
CA GLN A 62 5.45 -22.25 22.06
C GLN A 62 5.00 -20.86 21.58
N CYS A 63 5.86 -19.85 21.67
CA CYS A 63 5.59 -18.50 21.19
C CYS A 63 5.40 -18.49 19.67
N GLN A 64 6.30 -19.12 18.92
CA GLN A 64 6.19 -19.27 17.46
C GLN A 64 4.89 -19.95 17.05
N ARG A 65 4.51 -21.04 17.73
CA ARG A 65 3.24 -21.72 17.48
C ARG A 65 2.02 -20.80 17.67
N ARG A 66 2.00 -19.97 18.72
CA ARG A 66 0.90 -19.00 18.93
C ARG A 66 0.86 -17.94 17.84
N CYS A 67 2.02 -17.48 17.37
CA CYS A 67 2.08 -16.56 16.23
C CYS A 67 1.52 -17.21 14.97
N GLU A 68 1.84 -18.48 14.73
CA GLU A 68 1.38 -19.24 13.55
C GLU A 68 -0.13 -19.50 13.62
N GLU A 69 -0.64 -19.95 14.77
CA GLU A 69 -2.09 -20.12 15.00
C GLU A 69 -2.83 -18.81 14.70
N ARG A 70 -2.33 -17.66 15.19
CA ARG A 70 -2.94 -16.35 14.95
C ARG A 70 -2.83 -15.89 13.50
N TYR A 71 -1.73 -16.20 12.82
CA TYR A 71 -1.56 -15.89 11.40
C TYR A 71 -2.55 -16.69 10.54
N VAL A 72 -2.71 -17.98 10.82
CA VAL A 72 -3.67 -18.83 10.12
C VAL A 72 -5.10 -18.31 10.31
N GLU A 73 -5.49 -17.92 11.53
CA GLU A 73 -6.81 -17.32 11.77
C GLU A 73 -7.03 -16.06 10.92
N LEU A 74 -6.04 -15.16 10.87
CA LEU A 74 -6.11 -13.93 10.06
C LEU A 74 -6.14 -14.21 8.56
N ASP A 75 -5.31 -15.15 8.09
CA ASP A 75 -5.26 -15.57 6.69
C ASP A 75 -6.57 -16.27 6.29
N GLU A 76 -7.19 -17.06 7.18
CA GLU A 76 -8.50 -17.66 6.94
C GLU A 76 -9.61 -16.62 6.88
N GLU A 77 -9.60 -15.58 7.71
CA GLU A 77 -10.56 -14.48 7.63
C GLU A 77 -10.43 -13.70 6.31
N ASP A 78 -9.20 -13.46 5.84
CA ASP A 78 -8.96 -12.73 4.59
C ASP A 78 -9.25 -13.60 3.36
N ASN A 79 -8.87 -14.87 3.39
CA ASN A 79 -9.27 -15.86 2.38
C ASN A 79 -10.78 -16.06 2.34
N GLN A 80 -11.49 -15.90 3.46
CA GLN A 80 -12.94 -15.88 3.49
C GLN A 80 -13.53 -14.61 2.88
N ARG A 81 -12.79 -13.52 2.69
CA ARG A 81 -13.28 -12.34 1.97
C ARG A 81 -13.16 -12.48 0.45
N ASP A 82 -12.32 -13.39 -0.04
CA ASP A 82 -12.20 -13.68 -1.48
C ASP A 82 -13.48 -14.36 -2.02
N PRO A 83 -14.25 -13.68 -2.90
CA PRO A 83 -15.47 -14.23 -3.48
C PRO A 83 -15.21 -15.54 -4.25
N ARG A 84 -14.03 -15.67 -4.85
CA ARG A 84 -13.66 -16.84 -5.66
C ARG A 84 -13.49 -18.08 -4.80
N ARG A 85 -12.93 -17.94 -3.59
CA ARG A 85 -12.83 -19.05 -2.62
C ARG A 85 -14.19 -19.44 -2.06
N ARG A 86 -15.04 -18.47 -1.69
CA ARG A 86 -16.42 -18.73 -1.24
C ARG A 86 -17.22 -19.53 -2.27
N TYR A 87 -17.09 -19.17 -3.54
CA TYR A 87 -17.73 -19.90 -4.63
C TYR A 87 -17.23 -21.35 -4.72
N GLN A 88 -15.91 -21.59 -4.65
CA GLN A 88 -15.35 -22.95 -4.65
C GLN A 88 -15.78 -23.77 -3.42
N GLU A 89 -15.88 -23.14 -2.25
CA GLU A 89 -16.36 -23.82 -1.04
C GLU A 89 -17.85 -24.19 -1.17
N CYS A 90 -18.66 -23.29 -1.72
CA CYS A 90 -20.06 -23.56 -2.04
C CYS A 90 -20.20 -24.75 -3.00
N GLN A 91 -19.39 -24.80 -4.07
CA GLN A 91 -19.37 -25.94 -5.00
C GLN A 91 -19.01 -27.26 -4.28
N ARG A 92 -17.94 -27.27 -3.47
CA ARG A 92 -17.54 -28.46 -2.70
C ARG A 92 -18.62 -28.93 -1.73
N ARG A 93 -19.32 -28.00 -1.06
CA ARG A 93 -20.45 -28.33 -0.19
C ARG A 93 -21.62 -28.94 -0.97
N CYS A 94 -21.94 -28.42 -2.16
CA CYS A 94 -22.95 -28.99 -3.04
C CYS A 94 -22.59 -30.42 -3.47
N GLU A 95 -21.32 -30.67 -3.84
CA GLU A 95 -20.84 -32.01 -4.22
C GLU A 95 -20.91 -33.02 -3.07
N GLN A 96 -20.65 -32.58 -1.83
CA GLN A 96 -20.66 -33.46 -0.66
C GLN A 96 -22.08 -33.75 -0.13
N GLN A 97 -22.98 -32.76 -0.15
CA GLN A 97 -24.30 -32.89 0.46
C GLN A 97 -25.37 -33.48 -0.48
N GLU A 98 -25.30 -33.19 -1.78
CA GLU A 98 -26.35 -33.57 -2.73
C GLU A 98 -25.90 -34.74 -3.61
N ARG A 99 -26.41 -35.94 -3.30
CA ARG A 99 -26.15 -37.15 -4.11
C ARG A 99 -27.01 -37.22 -5.38
N ASP A 100 -28.12 -36.48 -5.43
CA ASP A 100 -29.01 -36.43 -6.60
C ASP A 100 -28.47 -35.43 -7.63
N PRO A 101 -28.19 -35.85 -8.88
CA PRO A 101 -27.66 -34.97 -9.92
C PRO A 101 -28.54 -33.74 -10.21
N ARG A 102 -29.87 -33.84 -10.09
CA ARG A 102 -30.78 -32.71 -10.32
C ARG A 102 -30.68 -31.68 -9.20
N ARG A 103 -30.54 -32.13 -7.95
CA ARG A 103 -30.36 -31.24 -6.79
C ARG A 103 -28.98 -30.61 -6.78
N GLN A 104 -27.95 -31.38 -7.14
CA GLN A 104 -26.59 -30.90 -7.32
C GLN A 104 -26.55 -29.75 -8.34
N HIS A 105 -27.20 -29.90 -9.49
CA HIS A 105 -27.26 -28.85 -10.50
C HIS A 105 -28.02 -27.59 -10.04
N GLN A 106 -29.11 -27.75 -9.26
CA GLN A 106 -29.79 -26.59 -8.65
C GLN A 106 -28.94 -25.89 -7.58
N CYS A 107 -28.17 -26.65 -6.80
CA CYS A 107 -27.24 -26.12 -5.81
C CYS A 107 -26.12 -25.32 -6.49
N GLN A 108 -25.53 -25.88 -7.55
CA GLN A 108 -24.48 -25.22 -8.33
C GLN A 108 -24.96 -23.90 -8.96
N ARG A 109 -26.18 -23.87 -9.52
CA ARG A 109 -26.77 -22.61 -10.03
C ARG A 109 -26.93 -21.54 -8.95
N ARG A 110 -27.30 -21.92 -7.72
CA ARG A 110 -27.37 -20.98 -6.59
C ARG A 110 -26.00 -20.46 -6.18
N CYS A 111 -24.98 -21.32 -6.17
CA CYS A 111 -23.60 -20.87 -5.93
C CYS A 111 -23.12 -19.90 -7.02
N GLU A 112 -23.41 -20.18 -8.30
CA GLU A 112 -23.04 -19.31 -9.43
C GLU A 112 -23.73 -17.95 -9.34
N GLU A 113 -25.03 -17.95 -9.04
CA GLU A 113 -25.80 -16.72 -8.86
C GLU A 113 -25.26 -15.90 -7.68
N ARG A 114 -24.95 -16.55 -6.55
CA ARG A 114 -24.34 -15.90 -5.39
C ARG A 114 -22.97 -15.31 -5.73
N GLY A 115 -22.11 -16.07 -6.41
CA GLY A 115 -20.78 -15.61 -6.82
C GLY A 115 -20.84 -14.42 -7.76
N ARG A 116 -21.77 -14.42 -8.74
CA ARG A 116 -21.98 -13.27 -9.63
C ARG A 116 -22.47 -12.04 -8.89
N ASN A 117 -23.39 -12.21 -7.93
CA ASN A 117 -23.89 -11.08 -7.15
C ASN A 117 -22.78 -10.49 -6.26
N GLU A 118 -21.98 -11.33 -5.60
CA GLU A 118 -20.83 -10.87 -4.79
C GLU A 118 -19.76 -10.20 -5.66
N GLU A 119 -19.50 -10.71 -6.87
CA GLU A 119 -18.59 -10.08 -7.83
C GLU A 119 -19.15 -8.75 -8.39
N GLU A 120 -20.46 -8.64 -8.64
CA GLU A 120 -21.11 -7.39 -9.05
C GLU A 120 -21.15 -6.35 -7.91
N ASP A 121 -21.33 -6.78 -6.65
CA ASP A 121 -21.26 -5.89 -5.49
C ASP A 121 -19.84 -5.40 -5.21
N ASN A 122 -18.82 -6.24 -5.40
CA ASN A 122 -17.41 -5.83 -5.33
C ASN A 122 -16.99 -4.97 -6.53
N GLN A 123 -17.61 -5.18 -7.70
CA GLN A 123 -17.43 -4.35 -8.90
C GLN A 123 -18.58 -3.36 -9.06
N ARG A 124 -19.07 -2.76 -7.96
CA ARG A 124 -20.10 -1.72 -8.00
C ARG A 124 -19.54 -0.47 -8.70
N ASP A 125 -19.54 -0.52 -10.02
CA ASP A 125 -19.16 0.57 -10.89
C ASP A 125 -20.09 1.75 -10.57
N PRO A 126 -19.59 2.84 -9.97
CA PRO A 126 -20.41 3.98 -9.58
C PRO A 126 -21.23 4.49 -10.77
N ARG A 127 -20.71 4.34 -12.01
CA ARG A 127 -21.37 4.77 -13.24
C ARG A 127 -22.62 3.94 -13.54
N ARG A 128 -22.59 2.63 -13.28
CA ARG A 128 -23.77 1.77 -13.43
C ARG A 128 -24.83 2.08 -12.38
N GLU A 129 -24.44 2.40 -11.16
CA GLU A 129 -25.37 2.85 -10.11
C GLU A 129 -26.07 4.15 -10.50
N TYR A 130 -25.30 5.12 -10.99
CA TYR A 130 -25.84 6.39 -11.46
C TYR A 130 -26.88 6.19 -12.57
N GLN A 131 -26.57 5.39 -13.59
CA GLN A 131 -27.53 5.06 -14.65
C GLN A 131 -28.79 4.33 -14.15
N ARG A 132 -28.65 3.44 -13.15
CA ARG A 132 -29.79 2.80 -12.48
C ARG A 132 -30.62 3.79 -11.67
N CYS A 133 -30.00 4.83 -11.13
CA CYS A 133 -30.67 5.92 -10.41
C CYS A 133 -31.44 6.82 -11.38
N GLN A 134 -30.80 7.30 -12.45
CA GLN A 134 -31.44 8.10 -13.51
C GLN A 134 -32.68 7.39 -14.10
N ARG A 135 -32.55 6.12 -14.50
CA ARG A 135 -33.70 5.34 -15.01
C ARG A 135 -34.84 5.20 -14.02
N ARG A 136 -34.57 5.18 -12.71
CA ARG A 136 -35.62 5.17 -11.67
C ARG A 136 -36.28 6.54 -11.53
N CYS A 137 -35.52 7.62 -11.61
CA CYS A 137 -36.06 8.98 -11.64
C CYS A 137 -37.01 9.19 -12.82
N GLU A 138 -36.60 8.79 -14.03
CA GLU A 138 -37.41 8.88 -15.26
C GLU A 138 -38.72 8.07 -15.17
N GLN A 139 -38.67 6.88 -14.56
CA GLN A 139 -39.86 6.02 -14.42
C GLN A 139 -40.83 6.48 -13.33
N GLN A 140 -40.30 7.00 -12.22
CA GLN A 140 -41.10 7.32 -11.05
C GLN A 140 -41.76 8.70 -11.14
N TRP A 141 -41.12 9.67 -11.81
CA TRP A 141 -41.58 11.05 -11.86
C TRP A 141 -41.93 11.47 -13.28
N ARG A 142 -43.21 11.84 -13.50
CA ARG A 142 -43.66 12.46 -14.76
C ARG A 142 -43.50 13.99 -14.77
N ASP A 143 -43.33 14.60 -13.60
CA ASP A 143 -43.13 16.05 -13.47
C ASP A 143 -41.65 16.39 -13.70
N PRO A 144 -41.33 17.29 -14.66
CA PRO A 144 -39.94 17.63 -14.99
C PRO A 144 -39.13 18.21 -13.81
N ARG A 145 -39.76 18.98 -12.91
CA ARG A 145 -39.06 19.59 -11.76
C ARG A 145 -38.71 18.56 -10.71
N GLN A 146 -39.55 17.55 -10.52
CA GLN A 146 -39.28 16.46 -9.59
C GLN A 146 -38.23 15.51 -10.16
N GLN A 147 -38.26 15.29 -11.48
CA GLN A 147 -37.23 14.53 -12.18
C GLN A 147 -35.85 15.19 -12.03
N GLU A 148 -35.73 16.49 -12.31
CA GLU A 148 -34.46 17.23 -12.18
C GLU A 148 -33.91 17.17 -10.75
N ARG A 149 -34.77 17.31 -9.74
CA ARG A 149 -34.36 17.18 -8.33
C ARG A 149 -33.86 15.77 -7.99
N CYS A 150 -34.47 14.74 -8.58
CA CYS A 150 -34.05 13.36 -8.41
C CYS A 150 -32.70 13.08 -9.09
N GLU A 151 -32.54 13.54 -10.33
CA GLU A 151 -31.29 13.42 -11.10
C GLU A 151 -30.12 14.11 -10.38
N ARG A 152 -30.33 15.32 -9.85
CA ARG A 152 -29.30 16.03 -9.07
C ARG A 152 -28.86 15.24 -7.84
N ARG A 153 -29.78 14.57 -7.12
CA ARG A 153 -29.41 13.67 -6.01
C ARG A 153 -28.63 12.44 -6.46
N CYS A 154 -28.96 11.89 -7.63
CA CYS A 154 -28.21 10.78 -8.19
C CYS A 154 -26.78 11.22 -8.53
N GLU A 155 -26.61 12.43 -9.08
CA GLU A 155 -25.33 13.01 -9.46
C GLU A 155 -24.47 13.29 -8.22
N GLU A 156 -25.04 13.94 -7.20
CA GLU A 156 -24.36 14.16 -5.91
C GLU A 156 -23.83 12.85 -5.29
N ARG A 157 -24.65 11.79 -5.28
CA ARG A 157 -24.24 10.47 -4.77
C ARG A 157 -23.18 9.80 -5.64
N PHE A 158 -23.25 9.98 -6.96
CA PHE A 158 -22.26 9.43 -7.89
C PHE A 158 -20.92 10.12 -7.73
N GLU A 159 -20.92 11.46 -7.64
CA GLU A 159 -19.73 12.24 -7.36
C GLU A 159 -19.13 11.82 -6.02
N GLU A 160 -19.90 11.77 -4.93
CA GLU A 160 -19.43 11.32 -3.61
C GLU A 160 -18.69 9.98 -3.67
N ARG A 161 -19.28 8.95 -4.29
CA ARG A 161 -18.64 7.63 -4.44
C ARG A 161 -17.40 7.66 -5.34
N ARG A 162 -17.45 8.44 -6.42
CA ARG A 162 -16.29 8.60 -7.30
C ARG A 162 -15.13 9.26 -6.55
N TRP A 163 -15.42 10.21 -5.67
CA TRP A 163 -14.41 10.83 -4.83
C TRP A 163 -13.84 9.83 -3.81
N ASP A 164 -14.66 8.96 -3.21
CA ASP A 164 -14.17 7.91 -2.28
C ASP A 164 -13.20 6.92 -2.94
N ASP A 165 -13.51 6.44 -4.16
CA ASP A 165 -12.61 5.53 -4.91
C ASP A 165 -11.31 6.23 -5.37
N GLU A 166 -11.37 7.55 -5.59
CA GLU A 166 -10.21 8.37 -5.93
C GLU A 166 -9.40 8.80 -4.67
N ASP A 167 -9.99 8.79 -3.46
CA ASP A 167 -9.41 9.30 -2.21
C ASP A 167 -8.26 8.42 -1.68
N ASP A 168 -8.27 7.10 -1.89
CA ASP A 168 -7.18 6.23 -1.40
C ASP A 168 -5.83 6.49 -2.12
N ASN A 169 -5.86 6.99 -3.36
CA ASN A 169 -4.65 7.45 -4.08
C ASN A 169 -4.49 8.99 -4.06
N GLN A 170 -5.56 9.77 -3.84
CA GLN A 170 -5.51 11.24 -3.81
C GLN A 170 -5.34 11.86 -2.42
N ARG A 171 -5.52 11.12 -1.32
CA ARG A 171 -5.20 11.57 0.05
C ARG A 171 -3.72 11.93 0.24
N ARG A 172 -2.87 11.56 -0.69
CA ARG A 172 -1.45 11.90 -0.70
C ARG A 172 -1.07 13.03 -1.67
N ASP A 173 -1.98 13.63 -2.44
CA ASP A 173 -1.62 14.77 -3.29
C ASP A 173 -1.72 16.08 -2.49
N PRO A 174 -0.59 16.66 -2.04
CA PRO A 174 -0.63 17.85 -1.18
C PRO A 174 -1.25 19.04 -1.92
N ARG A 175 -1.17 19.07 -3.26
CA ARG A 175 -1.66 20.18 -4.09
C ARG A 175 -3.18 20.25 -4.10
N ARG A 176 -3.87 19.11 -4.10
CA ARG A 176 -5.34 19.05 -4.01
C ARG A 176 -5.85 19.47 -2.63
N GLU A 177 -5.16 19.07 -1.56
CA GLU A 177 -5.48 19.52 -0.20
C GLU A 177 -5.37 21.04 -0.07
N TYR A 178 -4.30 21.63 -0.61
CA TYR A 178 -4.10 23.08 -0.64
C TYR A 178 -5.26 23.80 -1.33
N HIS A 179 -5.65 23.37 -2.53
CA HIS A 179 -6.79 23.96 -3.25
C HIS A 179 -8.13 23.77 -2.53
N ARG A 180 -8.33 22.66 -1.81
CA ARG A 180 -9.53 22.44 -0.99
C ARG A 180 -9.54 23.39 0.21
N CYS A 181 -8.38 23.64 0.82
CA CYS A 181 -8.19 24.59 1.90
C CYS A 181 -8.47 26.03 1.44
N GLN A 182 -7.88 26.45 0.31
CA GLN A 182 -8.08 27.77 -0.30
C GLN A 182 -9.57 28.04 -0.59
N ARG A 183 -10.28 27.10 -1.22
CA ARG A 183 -11.72 27.24 -1.49
C ARG A 183 -12.58 27.32 -0.22
N ARG A 184 -12.15 26.70 0.89
CA ARG A 184 -12.83 26.86 2.19
C ARG A 184 -12.58 28.25 2.78
N CYS A 185 -11.36 28.77 2.68
CA CYS A 185 -11.02 30.12 3.11
C CYS A 185 -11.88 31.15 2.37
N GLU A 186 -11.95 31.06 1.03
CA GLU A 186 -12.79 31.95 0.19
C GLU A 186 -14.28 31.90 0.54
N GLN A 187 -14.80 30.73 0.93
CA GLN A 187 -16.22 30.56 1.26
C GLN A 187 -16.58 31.00 2.68
N GLN A 188 -15.68 30.78 3.66
CA GLN A 188 -15.97 31.01 5.07
C GLN A 188 -15.54 32.40 5.53
N GLU A 189 -14.44 32.93 4.99
CA GLU A 189 -13.89 34.22 5.42
C GLU A 189 -14.34 35.33 4.46
N ARG A 190 -15.24 36.20 4.94
CA ARG A 190 -15.68 37.40 4.19
C ARG A 190 -14.73 38.58 4.35
N ASP A 191 -13.88 38.56 5.40
CA ASP A 191 -12.92 39.62 5.67
C ASP A 191 -11.58 39.32 4.96
N PRO A 192 -11.05 40.24 4.14
CA PRO A 192 -9.82 40.01 3.39
C PRO A 192 -8.60 39.66 4.26
N ARG A 193 -8.50 40.22 5.47
CA ARG A 193 -7.36 39.94 6.37
C ARG A 193 -7.48 38.55 7.00
N GLN A 194 -8.69 38.08 7.24
CA GLN A 194 -8.90 36.72 7.73
C GLN A 194 -8.70 35.69 6.61
N GLN A 195 -9.12 36.02 5.39
CA GLN A 195 -8.85 35.21 4.21
C GLN A 195 -7.34 35.02 3.99
N GLU A 196 -6.55 36.10 3.99
CA GLU A 196 -5.10 36.03 3.82
C GLU A 196 -4.43 35.18 4.91
N ARG A 197 -4.88 35.31 6.17
CA ARG A 197 -4.39 34.50 7.30
C ARG A 197 -4.77 33.02 7.18
N CYS A 198 -5.90 32.72 6.56
CA CYS A 198 -6.35 31.36 6.28
C CYS A 198 -5.52 30.75 5.15
N GLU A 199 -5.34 31.49 4.04
CA GLU A 199 -4.53 31.08 2.90
C GLU A 199 -3.08 30.83 3.29
N ARG A 200 -2.47 31.71 4.10
CA ARG A 200 -1.11 31.49 4.62
C ARG A 200 -0.99 30.20 5.43
N ARG A 201 -1.99 29.86 6.25
CA ARG A 201 -1.99 28.58 6.99
C ARG A 201 -2.15 27.36 6.08
N CYS A 202 -2.93 27.50 5.00
CA CYS A 202 -3.02 26.46 3.98
C CYS A 202 -1.66 26.26 3.29
N GLU A 203 -0.96 27.35 2.96
CA GLU A 203 0.35 27.35 2.31
C GLU A 203 1.42 26.71 3.21
N GLU A 204 1.50 27.12 4.48
CA GLU A 204 2.41 26.51 5.46
C GLU A 204 2.22 24.99 5.57
N ARG A 205 0.97 24.52 5.63
CA ARG A 205 0.66 23.07 5.68
C ARG A 205 1.02 22.36 4.38
N PHE A 206 0.81 23.01 3.24
CA PHE A 206 1.16 22.46 1.93
C PHE A 206 2.67 22.32 1.78
N GLU A 207 3.42 23.35 2.17
CA GLU A 207 4.88 23.32 2.18
C GLU A 207 5.39 22.23 3.12
N GLU A 208 4.88 22.13 4.35
CA GLU A 208 5.25 21.08 5.32
C GLU A 208 5.11 19.67 4.70
N ARG A 209 3.95 19.36 4.10
CA ARG A 209 3.73 18.05 3.44
C ARG A 209 4.61 17.84 2.23
N ARG A 210 4.81 18.88 1.42
CA ARG A 210 5.71 18.81 0.26
C ARG A 210 7.14 18.52 0.69
N TRP A 211 7.59 19.11 1.80
CA TRP A 211 8.91 18.84 2.37
C TRP A 211 9.02 17.41 2.92
N ASP A 212 7.96 16.84 3.48
CA ASP A 212 7.96 15.43 3.92
C ASP A 212 8.11 14.46 2.73
N ASP A 213 7.39 14.69 1.63
CA ASP A 213 7.50 13.89 0.40
C ASP A 213 8.88 14.07 -0.28
N GLU A 214 9.40 15.30 -0.28
CA GLU A 214 10.74 15.59 -0.78
C GLU A 214 11.84 15.05 0.17
N ASP A 215 11.63 14.98 1.50
CA ASP A 215 12.57 14.40 2.47
C ASP A 215 12.66 12.89 2.32
N ASP A 216 11.57 12.18 2.01
CA ASP A 216 11.65 10.74 1.73
C ASP A 216 12.46 10.42 0.48
N ASN A 217 12.37 11.24 -0.57
CA ASN A 217 13.23 11.16 -1.75
C ASN A 217 14.67 11.62 -1.46
N GLN A 218 14.85 12.67 -0.64
CA GLN A 218 16.18 13.18 -0.27
C GLN A 218 16.89 12.30 0.77
N ARG A 219 16.17 11.53 1.59
CA ARG A 219 16.69 10.51 2.51
C ARG A 219 17.23 9.30 1.76
N ARG A 220 16.77 9.07 0.54
CA ARG A 220 17.28 8.00 -0.33
C ARG A 220 18.51 8.41 -1.14
N ASP A 221 18.84 9.69 -1.27
CA ASP A 221 20.03 10.14 -1.99
C ASP A 221 21.30 9.78 -1.19
N PRO A 222 22.10 8.79 -1.66
CA PRO A 222 23.29 8.35 -0.95
C PRO A 222 24.30 9.49 -0.74
N ARG A 223 24.33 10.46 -1.66
CA ARG A 223 25.31 11.56 -1.65
C ARG A 223 25.02 12.56 -0.54
N ARG A 224 23.74 12.82 -0.25
CA ARG A 224 23.34 13.65 0.90
C ARG A 224 23.62 12.97 2.23
N GLU A 225 23.39 11.66 2.32
CA GLU A 225 23.72 10.86 3.53
C GLU A 225 25.23 10.93 3.82
N TYR A 226 26.06 10.77 2.78
CA TYR A 226 27.51 10.90 2.88
C TYR A 226 27.95 12.28 3.39
N HIS A 227 27.45 13.37 2.79
CA HIS A 227 27.79 14.73 3.24
C HIS A 227 27.29 15.05 4.65
N ARG A 228 26.18 14.44 5.10
CA ARG A 228 25.72 14.57 6.49
C ARG A 228 26.66 13.81 7.45
N CYS A 229 27.18 12.67 7.02
CA CYS A 229 28.17 11.88 7.77
C CYS A 229 29.51 12.64 7.90
N GLN A 230 30.06 13.17 6.79
CA GLN A 230 31.28 13.97 6.80
C GLN A 230 31.18 15.16 7.78
N ARG A 231 30.11 15.96 7.68
CA ARG A 231 29.89 17.10 8.58
C ARG A 231 29.78 16.70 10.05
N ARG A 232 29.33 15.49 10.37
CA ARG A 232 29.30 14.97 11.75
C ARG A 232 30.71 14.57 12.21
N CYS A 233 31.52 13.97 11.33
CA CYS A 233 32.91 13.66 11.62
C CYS A 233 33.70 14.95 11.92
N GLU A 234 33.61 15.96 11.06
CA GLU A 234 34.26 17.27 11.24
C GLU A 234 33.86 17.97 12.56
N GLN A 235 32.61 17.80 13.00
CA GLN A 235 32.10 18.47 14.21
C GLN A 235 32.42 17.71 15.52
N GLN A 236 32.46 16.38 15.48
CA GLN A 236 32.62 15.55 16.69
C GLN A 236 34.06 15.12 16.93
N GLU A 237 34.84 14.88 15.88
CA GLU A 237 36.20 14.37 16.00
C GLU A 237 37.19 15.53 16.09
N ARG A 238 37.90 15.63 17.23
CA ARG A 238 38.96 16.63 17.44
C ARG A 238 40.34 16.12 17.06
N ASP A 239 40.50 14.81 16.90
CA ASP A 239 41.77 14.15 16.56
C ASP A 239 41.80 13.79 15.07
N PRO A 240 42.83 14.21 14.31
CA PRO A 240 42.91 13.94 12.87
C PRO A 240 42.86 12.46 12.49
N ARG A 241 43.36 11.54 13.33
CA ARG A 241 43.31 10.10 13.04
C ARG A 241 41.92 9.52 13.25
N GLN A 242 41.13 10.09 14.16
CA GLN A 242 39.75 9.69 14.37
C GLN A 242 38.84 10.24 13.26
N GLU A 243 39.10 11.46 12.81
CA GLU A 243 38.45 12.06 11.65
C GLU A 243 38.64 11.21 10.40
N GLU A 244 39.88 10.84 10.03
CA GLU A 244 40.16 9.98 8.86
C GLU A 244 39.44 8.62 8.96
N ARG A 245 39.38 8.03 10.16
CA ARG A 245 38.68 6.77 10.40
C ARG A 245 37.15 6.92 10.31
N CYS A 246 36.61 8.08 10.66
CA CYS A 246 35.20 8.41 10.53
C CYS A 246 34.85 8.62 9.05
N GLU A 247 35.64 9.39 8.32
CA GLU A 247 35.48 9.64 6.88
C GLU A 247 35.50 8.34 6.08
N ARG A 248 36.48 7.45 6.33
CA ARG A 248 36.55 6.15 5.65
C ARG A 248 35.29 5.32 5.85
N ARG A 249 34.71 5.34 7.06
CA ARG A 249 33.43 4.65 7.34
C ARG A 249 32.24 5.28 6.62
N CYS A 250 32.21 6.61 6.52
CA CYS A 250 31.21 7.30 5.71
C CYS A 250 31.32 6.90 4.23
N GLU A 251 32.55 6.82 3.71
CA GLU A 251 32.83 6.47 2.31
C GLU A 251 32.44 5.02 1.99
N GLU A 252 32.84 4.06 2.84
CA GLU A 252 32.45 2.65 2.71
C GLU A 252 30.92 2.49 2.64
N ARG A 253 30.19 3.18 3.52
CA ARG A 253 28.72 3.14 3.56
C ARG A 253 28.08 3.77 2.32
N PHE A 254 28.67 4.85 1.81
CA PHE A 254 28.22 5.49 0.58
C PHE A 254 28.44 4.60 -0.63
N GLU A 255 29.60 3.93 -0.73
CA GLU A 255 29.88 2.98 -1.79
C GLU A 255 28.94 1.77 -1.74
N GLU A 256 28.68 1.22 -0.57
CA GLU A 256 27.73 0.11 -0.36
C GLU A 256 26.34 0.50 -0.88
N ARG A 257 25.80 1.64 -0.43
CA ARG A 257 24.52 2.20 -0.93
C ARG A 257 24.49 2.35 -2.44
N ARG A 258 25.58 2.86 -3.05
CA ARG A 258 25.68 3.01 -4.51
C ARG A 258 25.80 1.69 -5.26
N ARG A 259 26.30 0.64 -4.62
CA ARG A 259 26.32 -0.72 -5.21
C ARG A 259 24.94 -1.35 -5.13
N ASP A 260 24.23 -1.16 -4.03
CA ASP A 260 22.85 -1.62 -3.89
C ASP A 260 21.92 -0.94 -4.90
N GLU A 261 22.06 0.38 -5.09
CA GLU A 261 21.30 1.14 -6.09
C GLU A 261 21.57 0.62 -7.51
N ARG A 262 22.84 0.44 -7.88
CA ARG A 262 23.20 -0.16 -9.18
C ARG A 262 22.70 -1.59 -9.36
N GLN A 263 22.73 -2.40 -8.32
CA GLN A 263 22.19 -3.76 -8.38
C GLN A 263 20.69 -3.75 -8.65
N ARG A 264 19.94 -2.80 -8.05
CA ARG A 264 18.50 -2.66 -8.34
C ARG A 264 18.25 -2.22 -9.77
N ASP A 265 19.02 -1.26 -10.27
CA ASP A 265 18.92 -0.81 -11.66
C ASP A 265 19.23 -1.96 -12.64
N ASP A 266 20.30 -2.73 -12.36
CA ASP A 266 20.67 -3.92 -13.15
C ASP A 266 19.59 -5.02 -13.06
N GLU A 267 18.96 -5.23 -11.90
CA GLU A 267 17.85 -6.18 -11.72
C GLU A 267 16.61 -5.76 -12.52
N GLU A 268 16.26 -4.48 -12.52
CA GLU A 268 15.14 -3.92 -13.28
C GLU A 268 15.35 -4.07 -14.80
N ASP A 269 16.56 -3.76 -15.28
CA ASP A 269 16.95 -3.96 -16.69
C ASP A 269 16.86 -5.45 -17.09
N ASN A 270 17.31 -6.35 -16.22
CA ASN A 270 17.21 -7.79 -16.46
C ASN A 270 15.76 -8.27 -16.51
N GLU A 271 14.90 -7.78 -15.61
CA GLU A 271 13.47 -8.08 -15.62
C GLU A 271 12.81 -7.60 -16.91
N GLU A 272 13.19 -6.42 -17.43
CA GLU A 272 12.68 -5.94 -18.72
C GLU A 272 13.10 -6.87 -19.87
N VAL A 273 14.36 -7.29 -19.89
CA VAL A 273 14.89 -8.22 -20.91
C VAL A 273 14.17 -9.57 -20.86
N ASP A 274 13.96 -10.14 -19.67
CA ASP A 274 13.25 -11.41 -19.51
C ASP A 274 11.78 -11.28 -19.92
N ASN A 275 11.11 -10.18 -19.56
CA ASN A 275 9.77 -9.86 -20.02
C ASN A 275 9.68 -9.74 -21.55
N GLN A 276 10.67 -9.11 -22.20
CA GLN A 276 10.77 -9.04 -23.66
C GLN A 276 10.98 -10.43 -24.27
N ARG A 277 11.82 -11.27 -23.66
CA ARG A 277 12.08 -12.64 -24.11
C ARG A 277 10.82 -13.50 -24.04
N ASP A 278 10.06 -13.38 -22.96
CA ASP A 278 8.80 -14.09 -22.77
C ASP A 278 7.70 -13.62 -23.73
N ARG A 279 7.62 -12.32 -24.01
CA ARG A 279 6.72 -11.80 -25.06
C ARG A 279 7.07 -12.38 -26.43
N ARG A 280 8.36 -12.40 -26.80
CA ARG A 280 8.83 -13.03 -28.04
C ARG A 280 8.47 -14.51 -28.11
N ARG A 281 8.63 -15.23 -27.00
CA ARG A 281 8.27 -16.65 -26.91
C ARG A 281 6.76 -16.87 -27.13
N ARG A 282 5.92 -16.11 -26.43
CA ARG A 282 4.45 -16.16 -26.58
C ARG A 282 4.01 -15.84 -28.01
N TYR A 283 4.61 -14.84 -28.65
CA TYR A 283 4.34 -14.50 -30.04
C TYR A 283 4.69 -15.66 -31.00
N ARG A 284 5.87 -16.28 -30.85
CA ARG A 284 6.28 -17.45 -31.66
C ARG A 284 5.35 -18.66 -31.45
N GLU A 285 4.91 -18.89 -30.22
CA GLU A 285 3.93 -19.94 -29.89
C GLU A 285 2.58 -19.68 -30.57
N CYS A 286 2.13 -18.43 -30.61
CA CYS A 286 0.93 -18.00 -31.33
C CYS A 286 1.06 -18.22 -32.85
N GLU A 287 2.18 -17.81 -33.46
CA GLU A 287 2.44 -18.01 -34.89
C GLU A 287 2.43 -19.50 -35.27
N ARG A 288 3.03 -20.37 -34.45
CA ARG A 288 3.02 -21.82 -34.66
C ARG A 288 1.59 -22.38 -34.63
N ARG A 289 0.79 -21.99 -33.63
CA ARG A 289 -0.62 -22.39 -33.55
C ARG A 289 -1.43 -21.96 -34.77
N CYS A 290 -1.23 -20.73 -35.25
CA CYS A 290 -1.87 -20.25 -36.47
C CYS A 290 -1.49 -21.09 -37.70
N ARG A 291 -0.23 -21.53 -37.81
CA ARG A 291 0.21 -22.40 -38.91
C ARG A 291 -0.39 -23.80 -38.84
N GLU A 292 -0.61 -24.33 -37.63
CA GLU A 292 -1.17 -25.66 -37.42
C GLU A 292 -2.70 -25.72 -37.62
N GLN A 293 -3.43 -24.68 -37.20
CA GLN A 293 -4.90 -24.66 -37.29
C GLN A 293 -5.43 -24.20 -38.64
N GLU A 294 -4.79 -23.23 -39.29
CA GLU A 294 -5.32 -22.58 -40.49
C GLU A 294 -4.67 -23.12 -41.76
N ARG A 295 -5.43 -23.85 -42.58
CA ARG A 295 -5.00 -24.31 -43.91
C ARG A 295 -5.12 -23.24 -44.99
N ASP A 296 -6.00 -22.24 -44.78
CA ASP A 296 -6.22 -21.16 -45.74
C ASP A 296 -5.23 -19.99 -45.49
N PRO A 297 -4.52 -19.52 -46.53
CA PRO A 297 -3.55 -18.43 -46.41
C PRO A 297 -4.13 -17.11 -45.88
N ARG A 298 -5.40 -16.79 -46.20
CA ARG A 298 -6.06 -15.56 -45.73
C ARG A 298 -6.39 -15.65 -44.24
N GLN A 299 -6.85 -16.81 -43.77
CA GLN A 299 -7.12 -17.04 -42.35
C GLN A 299 -5.82 -17.02 -41.53
N GLN A 300 -4.73 -17.58 -42.09
CA GLN A 300 -3.42 -17.54 -41.47
C GLN A 300 -2.90 -16.10 -41.30
N GLN A 301 -3.06 -15.21 -42.31
CA GLN A 301 -2.70 -13.80 -42.18
C GLN A 301 -3.53 -13.06 -41.13
N GLN A 302 -4.84 -13.32 -41.03
CA GLN A 302 -5.68 -12.72 -39.99
C GLN A 302 -5.29 -13.21 -38.59
N CYS A 303 -4.91 -14.48 -38.46
CA CYS A 303 -4.42 -15.05 -37.21
C CYS A 303 -3.10 -14.37 -36.77
N GLN A 304 -2.14 -14.19 -37.69
CA GLN A 304 -0.88 -13.49 -37.40
C GLN A 304 -1.08 -12.05 -36.95
N ARG A 305 -2.03 -11.31 -37.57
CA ARG A 305 -2.38 -9.95 -37.13
C ARG A 305 -2.88 -9.92 -35.69
N ARG A 306 -3.74 -10.87 -35.31
CA ARG A 306 -4.23 -11.01 -33.92
C ARG A 306 -3.11 -11.33 -32.94
N CYS A 307 -2.19 -12.22 -33.29
CA CYS A 307 -1.00 -12.50 -32.46
C CYS A 307 -0.14 -11.25 -32.24
N ARG A 308 0.05 -10.44 -33.29
CA ARG A 308 0.82 -9.19 -33.23
C ARG A 308 0.13 -8.16 -32.34
N GLU A 309 -1.17 -7.93 -32.55
CA GLU A 309 -1.96 -7.04 -31.71
C GLU A 309 -1.95 -7.46 -30.24
N GLN A 310 -2.02 -8.77 -29.95
CA GLN A 310 -1.97 -9.28 -28.58
C GLN A 310 -0.59 -9.06 -27.94
N SER A 311 0.49 -9.26 -28.70
CA SER A 311 1.85 -8.98 -28.22
C SER A 311 2.11 -7.48 -28.02
N GLU A 312 1.54 -6.63 -28.87
CA GLU A 312 1.65 -5.17 -28.77
C GLU A 312 0.79 -4.63 -27.62
N ARG A 313 -0.41 -5.18 -27.38
CA ARG A 313 -1.23 -4.84 -26.20
C ARG A 313 -0.50 -5.11 -24.89
N GLY A 314 0.17 -6.26 -24.77
CA GLY A 314 1.00 -6.55 -23.60
C GLY A 314 2.14 -5.54 -23.40
N ARG A 315 2.69 -4.96 -24.48
CA ARG A 315 3.71 -3.90 -24.41
C ARG A 315 3.13 -2.56 -23.97
N VAL A 316 1.97 -2.20 -24.51
CA VAL A 316 1.28 -0.94 -24.19
C VAL A 316 0.74 -0.95 -22.77
N GLU A 317 0.26 -2.09 -22.25
CA GLU A 317 -0.16 -2.21 -20.85
C GLU A 317 1.01 -1.96 -19.89
N SER A 318 2.21 -2.50 -20.15
CA SER A 318 3.39 -2.17 -19.33
C SER A 318 3.85 -0.72 -19.48
N MET A 319 3.79 -0.13 -20.68
CA MET A 319 4.11 1.30 -20.85
C MET A 319 3.06 2.23 -20.23
N LYS A 320 1.79 1.82 -20.17
CA LYS A 320 0.74 2.60 -19.50
C LYS A 320 0.93 2.65 -17.99
N VAL A 321 1.44 1.60 -17.36
CA VAL A 321 1.81 1.64 -15.94
C VAL A 321 2.90 2.69 -15.71
N LEU A 322 3.91 2.75 -16.58
CA LEU A 322 4.99 3.74 -16.49
C LEU A 322 4.53 5.17 -16.84
N ASN A 323 3.68 5.35 -17.86
CA ASN A 323 3.15 6.66 -18.22
C ASN A 323 2.11 7.19 -17.24
N SER A 324 1.31 6.33 -16.59
CA SER A 324 0.44 6.76 -15.48
C SER A 324 1.24 7.23 -14.27
N ILE A 325 2.51 6.83 -14.13
CA ILE A 325 3.44 7.38 -13.13
C ILE A 325 4.01 8.73 -13.61
N LEU A 326 4.34 8.89 -14.89
CA LEU A 326 4.89 10.14 -15.44
C LEU A 326 3.85 11.28 -15.59
N ASP A 327 2.62 10.98 -16.01
CA ASP A 327 1.51 11.94 -16.05
C ASP A 327 1.10 12.40 -14.63
N PHE A 328 1.49 11.66 -13.59
CA PHE A 328 1.29 11.99 -12.18
C PHE A 328 2.36 12.97 -11.65
N VAL A 329 3.55 13.03 -12.27
CA VAL A 329 4.66 13.91 -11.84
C VAL A 329 4.67 15.26 -12.56
N GLY A 330 3.82 15.46 -13.57
CA GLY A 330 3.48 16.79 -14.09
C GLY A 330 4.67 17.64 -14.56
N PHE A 331 5.21 17.32 -15.73
CA PHE A 331 5.96 18.26 -16.56
C PHE A 331 5.05 18.89 -17.64
#